data_AF-H3BG25-F1
#
_entry.id   AF-H3BG25-F1
#
_cell.length_a   1.000
_cell.length_b   1.000
_cell.length_c   1.000
_cell.angle_alpha   90.00
_cell.angle_beta   90.00
_cell.angle_gamma   90.00
#
_symmetry.space_group_name_H-M   'P 1'
#
loop_
_entity.id
_entity.type
_entity.pdbx_description
1 polymer ?
#
loop_
_entity_poly.entity_id
_entity_poly.type
_entity_poly.pdbx_seq_one_letter_code
_entity_poly.pdbx_strand_id
1 'polypeptide(L)'
;IPSISEDVAREALKEYVNNKCCYSSTPAKEMVFSELTPLNTYRYRLETFTESRSTDWAQEPYTGQIVDGPAFGPSPPIWYIEVPVPPMFQDTVKKVPVPHTALVQGCTNCSALGKIACSKCTATGRIQCWVCNGRGFTIGDQRCSRCSGNGLS
;
A
#
# COMPACT_ATOMS: atom_id res chain seq x y z
N ILE A 1 47.33 6.76 -5.88
CA ILE A 1 46.39 6.28 -4.85
C ILE A 1 46.48 7.26 -3.69
N PRO A 2 45.39 7.95 -3.30
CA PRO A 2 45.47 8.86 -2.16
C PRO A 2 45.86 8.07 -0.91
N SER A 3 46.91 8.51 -0.23
CA SER A 3 47.43 7.88 0.99
C SER A 3 46.69 8.43 2.20
N ILE A 4 46.11 7.55 3.01
CA ILE A 4 45.59 7.93 4.33
C ILE A 4 46.76 8.05 5.32
N SER A 5 46.70 9.00 6.26
CA SER A 5 47.67 9.07 7.35
C SER A 5 47.35 8.04 8.43
N GLU A 6 48.35 7.72 9.26
CA GLU A 6 48.19 6.82 10.39
C GLU A 6 47.10 7.27 11.35
N ASP A 7 47.05 8.57 11.67
CA ASP A 7 46.04 9.15 12.55
C ASP A 7 44.62 8.93 12.03
N VAL A 8 44.41 9.13 10.72
CA VAL A 8 43.10 8.93 10.07
C VAL A 8 42.71 7.45 10.09
N ALA A 9 43.67 6.55 9.81
CA ALA A 9 43.43 5.11 9.88
C ALA A 9 43.08 4.65 11.31
N ARG A 10 43.76 5.22 12.32
CA ARG A 10 43.55 4.91 13.73
C ARG A 10 42.18 5.39 14.21
N GLU A 11 41.78 6.62 13.87
CA GLU A 11 40.45 7.14 14.22
C GLU A 11 39.32 6.33 13.56
N ALA A 12 39.46 5.97 12.27
CA ALA A 12 38.48 5.11 11.59
C ALA A 12 38.35 3.73 12.27
N LEU A 13 39.46 3.14 12.74
CA LEU A 13 39.44 1.87 13.47
C LEU A 13 38.76 2.02 14.84
N LYS A 14 39.01 3.12 15.56
CA LYS A 14 38.32 3.41 16.83
C LYS A 14 36.81 3.53 16.64
N GLU A 15 36.36 4.24 15.61
CA GLU A 15 34.94 4.38 15.28
C GLU A 15 34.30 3.03 14.96
N TYR A 16 34.98 2.19 14.16
CA TYR A 16 34.51 0.84 13.85
C TYR A 16 34.36 -0.03 15.10
N VAL A 17 35.35 -0.02 15.99
CA VAL A 17 35.35 -0.80 17.25
C VAL A 17 34.25 -0.34 18.20
N ASN A 18 34.02 0.97 18.33
CA ASN A 18 32.98 1.52 19.19
C ASN A 18 31.56 1.07 18.78
N ASN A 19 31.35 0.77 17.49
CA ASN A 19 30.09 0.28 16.96
C ASN A 19 29.89 -1.24 17.12
N LYS A 20 30.80 -1.95 17.81
CA LYS A 20 30.73 -3.40 18.07
C LYS A 20 30.67 -3.67 19.57
N CYS A 21 29.63 -4.38 20.02
CA CYS A 21 29.28 -4.64 21.43
C CYS A 21 30.45 -5.05 22.34
N CYS A 22 31.37 -5.84 21.79
CA CYS A 22 32.23 -6.67 22.62
C CYS A 22 33.69 -6.60 22.17
N TYR A 23 34.04 -5.57 21.38
CA TYR A 23 35.41 -5.30 20.99
C TYR A 23 36.05 -4.36 22.01
N SER A 24 37.23 -4.71 22.50
CA SER A 24 38.02 -3.78 23.32
C SER A 24 38.54 -2.63 22.46
N SER A 25 38.47 -1.41 22.99
CA SER A 25 39.05 -0.22 22.35
C SER A 25 40.57 -0.15 22.50
N THR A 26 41.17 -0.97 23.37
CA THR A 26 42.61 -0.93 23.68
C THR A 26 43.49 -1.16 22.44
N PRO A 27 43.26 -2.19 21.60
CA PRO A 27 44.07 -2.40 20.40
C PRO A 27 43.99 -1.23 19.41
N ALA A 28 42.81 -0.63 19.22
CA ALA A 28 42.64 0.50 18.31
C ALA A 28 43.33 1.79 18.81
N LYS A 29 43.57 1.92 20.12
CA LYS A 29 44.28 3.07 20.71
C LYS A 29 45.79 2.88 20.69
N GLU A 30 46.26 1.69 21.04
CA GLU A 30 47.65 1.43 21.38
C GLU A 30 48.44 0.71 20.27
N MET A 31 47.78 0.18 19.24
CA MET A 31 48.51 -0.50 18.17
C MET A 31 49.52 0.42 17.48
N VAL A 32 50.64 -0.16 17.07
CA VAL A 32 51.69 0.49 16.29
C VAL A 32 51.59 -0.04 14.86
N PHE A 33 51.48 0.87 13.89
CA PHE A 33 51.44 0.47 12.49
C PHE A 33 52.85 0.12 12.03
N SER A 34 53.10 -1.13 11.67
CA SER A 34 54.39 -1.55 11.11
C SER A 34 54.54 -1.14 9.65
N GLU A 35 53.46 -1.28 8.88
CA GLU A 35 53.41 -0.91 7.47
C GLU A 35 51.98 -0.48 7.11
N LEU A 36 51.84 0.63 6.37
CA LEU A 36 50.54 1.16 5.95
C LEU A 36 50.54 1.34 4.44
N THR A 37 50.13 0.30 3.72
CA THR A 37 50.09 0.29 2.25
C THR A 37 48.69 0.61 1.73
N PRO A 38 48.51 1.68 0.94
CA PRO A 38 47.23 1.98 0.34
C PRO A 38 46.94 1.02 -0.82
N LEU A 39 45.84 0.28 -0.73
CA LEU A 39 45.35 -0.60 -1.79
C LEU A 39 44.13 0.02 -2.48
N ASN A 40 44.01 -0.20 -3.78
CA ASN A 40 42.82 0.17 -4.53
C ASN A 40 41.72 -0.88 -4.29
N THR A 41 40.61 -0.46 -3.70
CA THR A 41 39.40 -1.28 -3.60
C THR A 41 38.33 -0.70 -4.51
N TYR A 42 37.86 -1.50 -5.47
CA TYR A 42 36.70 -1.14 -6.28
C TYR A 42 35.44 -1.66 -5.60
N ARG A 43 34.54 -0.75 -5.22
CA ARG A 43 33.22 -1.10 -4.71
C ARG A 43 32.20 -0.88 -5.83
N TYR A 44 31.71 -1.97 -6.41
CA TYR A 44 30.61 -1.93 -7.37
C TYR A 44 29.27 -2.08 -6.62
N ARG A 45 28.29 -1.25 -6.96
CA ARG A 45 26.89 -1.45 -6.58
C ARG A 45 26.11 -1.75 -7.86
N LEU A 46 25.60 -2.97 -8.00
CA LEU A 46 24.69 -3.33 -9.08
C LEU A 46 23.26 -3.02 -8.62
N GLU A 47 22.61 -2.09 -9.29
CA GLU A 47 21.18 -1.84 -9.12
C GLU A 47 20.45 -2.36 -10.35
N THR A 48 19.44 -3.19 -10.12
CA THR A 48 18.61 -3.73 -11.19
C THR A 48 17.31 -2.95 -11.23
N PHE A 49 16.91 -2.56 -12.43
CA PHE A 49 15.67 -1.86 -12.69
C PHE A 49 14.82 -2.76 -13.58
N THR A 50 13.73 -3.30 -13.04
CA THR A 50 12.89 -4.28 -13.72
C THR A 50 11.44 -3.81 -13.74
N GLU A 51 10.72 -4.17 -14.80
CA GLU A 51 9.30 -3.87 -14.96
C GLU A 51 8.52 -5.18 -15.07
N SER A 52 7.38 -5.26 -14.40
CA SER A 52 6.38 -6.31 -14.60
C SER A 52 5.03 -5.66 -14.90
N ARG A 53 4.25 -6.28 -15.77
CA ARG A 53 2.91 -5.81 -16.16
C ARG A 53 1.89 -6.93 -15.98
N SER A 54 0.74 -6.59 -15.41
CA SER A 54 -0.41 -7.49 -15.25
C SER A 54 -1.69 -6.73 -15.58
N THR A 55 -2.76 -7.48 -15.87
CA THR A 55 -4.07 -6.94 -16.21
C THR A 55 -5.12 -7.47 -15.24
N ASP A 56 -5.88 -6.55 -14.66
CA ASP A 56 -7.00 -6.86 -13.76
C ASP A 56 -8.19 -5.98 -14.11
N TRP A 57 -9.40 -6.50 -13.88
CA TRP A 57 -10.63 -5.73 -14.05
C TRP A 57 -10.80 -4.72 -12.92
N ALA A 58 -11.03 -3.45 -13.29
CA ALA A 58 -11.46 -2.40 -12.38
C ALA A 58 -12.90 -1.98 -12.69
N GLN A 59 -13.62 -1.49 -11.68
CA GLN A 59 -15.01 -1.06 -11.81
C GLN A 59 -15.20 0.31 -11.16
N GLU A 60 -15.97 1.17 -11.83
CA GLU A 60 -16.37 2.49 -11.33
C GLU A 60 -17.84 2.76 -11.71
N PRO A 61 -18.55 3.64 -10.96
CA PRO A 61 -19.91 4.03 -11.32
C PRO A 61 -19.97 4.69 -12.70
N TYR A 62 -20.96 4.30 -13.50
CA TYR A 62 -21.27 4.97 -14.75
C TYR A 62 -22.12 6.23 -14.51
N THR A 63 -21.61 7.38 -14.92
CA THR A 63 -22.22 8.71 -14.76
C THR A 63 -22.57 9.37 -16.09
N GLY A 64 -22.50 8.63 -17.20
CA GLY A 64 -22.74 9.15 -18.56
C GLY A 64 -21.46 9.51 -19.32
N GLN A 65 -20.29 9.10 -18.82
CA GLN A 65 -19.01 9.28 -19.49
C GLN A 65 -18.94 8.50 -20.82
N ILE A 66 -18.02 8.90 -21.70
CA ILE A 66 -17.67 8.12 -22.90
C ILE A 66 -16.92 6.86 -22.45
N VAL A 67 -17.24 5.71 -23.04
CA VAL A 67 -16.69 4.41 -22.67
C VAL A 67 -15.80 3.94 -23.80
N ASP A 68 -14.48 3.91 -23.56
CA ASP A 68 -13.49 3.41 -24.51
C ASP A 68 -13.52 1.87 -24.59
N GLY A 69 -14.52 1.36 -25.29
CA GLY A 69 -14.72 -0.07 -25.50
C GLY A 69 -14.26 -0.56 -26.88
N PRO A 70 -14.57 -1.83 -27.22
CA PRO A 70 -14.13 -2.47 -28.47
C PRO A 70 -14.62 -1.77 -29.76
N ALA A 71 -15.60 -0.88 -29.66
CA ALA A 71 -16.07 -0.06 -30.77
C ALA A 71 -15.03 0.98 -31.25
N PHE A 72 -14.07 1.35 -30.40
CA PHE A 72 -13.01 2.32 -30.70
C PHE A 72 -11.74 1.67 -31.28
N GLY A 73 -11.63 0.34 -31.24
CA GLY A 73 -10.50 -0.39 -31.81
C GLY A 73 -10.22 -1.73 -31.10
N PRO A 74 -9.24 -2.50 -31.61
CA PRO A 74 -8.73 -3.67 -30.91
C PRO A 74 -7.86 -3.27 -29.72
N SER A 75 -7.93 -4.01 -28.61
CA SER A 75 -7.04 -3.79 -27.48
C SER A 75 -5.59 -4.13 -27.84
N PRO A 76 -4.61 -3.25 -27.52
CA PRO A 76 -3.21 -3.51 -27.81
C PRO A 76 -2.62 -4.59 -26.89
N PRO A 77 -1.50 -5.24 -27.29
CA PRO A 77 -0.77 -6.12 -26.39
C PRO A 77 -0.24 -5.36 -25.16
N ILE A 78 -0.07 -6.06 -24.03
CA ILE A 78 0.29 -5.45 -22.71
C ILE A 78 1.53 -4.53 -22.76
N TRP A 79 2.56 -4.91 -23.53
CA TRP A 79 3.79 -4.13 -23.65
C TRP A 79 3.68 -2.90 -24.56
N TYR A 80 2.61 -2.80 -25.35
CA TYR A 80 2.32 -1.67 -26.24
C TYR A 80 1.42 -0.63 -25.57
N ILE A 81 0.93 -0.90 -24.35
CA ILE A 81 0.19 0.08 -23.55
C ILE A 81 1.18 1.14 -23.08
N GLU A 82 0.85 2.40 -23.36
CA GLU A 82 1.64 3.54 -22.91
C GLU A 82 1.53 3.69 -21.39
N VAL A 83 2.69 3.74 -20.72
CA VAL A 83 2.81 3.95 -19.28
C VAL A 83 3.82 5.08 -19.06
N PRO A 84 3.54 6.06 -18.18
CA PRO A 84 4.50 7.11 -17.87
C PRO A 84 5.81 6.51 -17.35
N VAL A 85 6.94 6.98 -17.89
CA VAL A 85 8.27 6.53 -17.48
C VAL A 85 8.48 6.86 -15.99
N PRO A 86 8.73 5.86 -15.12
CA PRO A 86 8.94 6.11 -13.70
C PRO A 86 10.35 6.67 -13.42
N PRO A 87 10.59 7.26 -12.24
CA PRO A 87 11.93 7.62 -11.81
C PRO A 87 12.85 6.40 -11.76
N MET A 88 14.08 6.56 -12.24
CA MET A 88 15.08 5.48 -12.25
C MET A 88 15.42 5.04 -10.83
N PHE A 89 15.54 3.72 -10.64
CA PHE A 89 15.90 3.07 -9.36
C PHE A 89 14.97 3.40 -8.18
N GLN A 90 13.69 3.63 -8.46
CA GLN A 90 12.65 3.80 -7.45
C GLN A 90 11.51 2.81 -7.71
N ASP A 91 11.14 2.07 -6.68
CA ASP A 91 10.00 1.15 -6.76
C ASP A 91 8.71 1.94 -6.94
N THR A 92 7.99 1.66 -8.02
CA THR A 92 6.72 2.33 -8.32
C THR A 92 5.70 1.33 -8.87
N VAL A 93 4.44 1.56 -8.55
CA VAL A 93 3.30 0.84 -9.12
C VAL A 93 2.40 1.85 -9.81
N LYS A 94 2.07 1.60 -11.08
CA LYS A 94 1.16 2.43 -11.87
C LYS A 94 -0.02 1.59 -12.32
N LYS A 95 -1.22 2.15 -12.19
CA LYS A 95 -2.46 1.59 -12.75
C LYS A 95 -2.87 2.47 -13.92
N VAL A 96 -2.99 1.87 -15.10
CA VAL A 96 -3.43 2.54 -16.31
C VAL A 96 -4.62 1.77 -16.89
N PRO A 97 -5.63 2.45 -17.46
CA PRO A 97 -6.69 1.77 -18.18
C PRO A 97 -6.11 1.08 -19.42
N VAL A 98 -6.56 -0.14 -19.69
CA VAL A 98 -6.22 -0.82 -20.94
C VAL A 98 -7.09 -0.21 -22.05
N PRO A 99 -6.49 0.29 -23.15
CA PRO A 99 -7.26 0.89 -24.23
C PRO A 99 -8.26 -0.09 -24.85
N HIS A 100 -9.43 0.43 -25.20
CA HIS A 100 -10.50 -0.26 -25.92
C HIS A 100 -11.09 -1.50 -25.20
N THR A 101 -10.94 -1.61 -23.88
CA THR A 101 -11.52 -2.72 -23.10
C THR A 101 -12.62 -2.30 -22.15
N ALA A 102 -12.95 -1.02 -22.06
CA ALA A 102 -13.97 -0.54 -21.14
C ALA A 102 -15.37 -0.99 -21.60
N LEU A 103 -16.23 -1.31 -20.63
CA LEU A 103 -17.61 -1.71 -20.89
C LEU A 103 -18.52 -1.28 -19.74
N VAL A 104 -19.77 -1.00 -20.06
CA VAL A 104 -20.82 -0.75 -19.07
C VAL A 104 -21.56 -2.04 -18.81
N GLN A 105 -21.58 -2.45 -17.55
CA GLN A 105 -22.31 -3.62 -17.09
C GLN A 105 -23.14 -3.28 -15.86
N GLY A 106 -24.19 -4.08 -15.63
CA GLY A 106 -24.96 -3.99 -14.40
C GLY A 106 -24.05 -4.24 -13.19
N CYS A 107 -24.09 -3.34 -12.20
CA CYS A 107 -23.32 -3.50 -10.97
C CYS A 107 -23.75 -4.79 -10.26
N THR A 108 -22.83 -5.73 -10.10
CA THR A 108 -23.09 -7.02 -9.44
C THR A 108 -23.38 -6.85 -7.95
N ASN A 109 -22.77 -5.86 -7.31
CA ASN A 109 -22.93 -5.60 -5.88
C ASN A 109 -24.34 -5.10 -5.52
N CYS A 110 -24.97 -4.30 -6.39
CA CYS A 110 -26.35 -3.84 -6.19
C CYS A 110 -27.37 -4.51 -7.13
N SER A 111 -26.95 -5.54 -7.86
CA SER A 111 -27.77 -6.21 -8.89
C SER A 111 -28.45 -5.23 -9.86
N ALA A 112 -27.70 -4.22 -10.30
CA ALA A 112 -28.19 -3.12 -11.14
C ALA A 112 -29.36 -2.29 -10.56
N LEU A 113 -29.64 -2.36 -9.25
CA LEU A 113 -30.71 -1.60 -8.60
C LEU A 113 -30.34 -0.14 -8.30
N GLY A 114 -29.06 0.21 -8.39
CA GLY A 114 -28.53 1.53 -8.01
C GLY A 114 -28.53 1.83 -6.50
N LYS A 115 -29.01 0.88 -5.69
CA LYS A 115 -29.07 0.97 -4.22
C LYS A 115 -28.75 -0.39 -3.60
N ILE A 116 -28.06 -0.37 -2.46
CA ILE A 116 -27.83 -1.55 -1.62
C ILE A 116 -28.68 -1.45 -0.36
N ALA A 117 -29.22 -2.58 0.10
CA ALA A 117 -29.94 -2.62 1.37
C ALA A 117 -28.97 -2.31 2.51
N CYS A 118 -29.35 -1.40 3.41
CA CYS A 118 -28.58 -1.16 4.62
C CYS A 118 -28.49 -2.45 5.43
N SER A 119 -27.27 -2.90 5.77
CA SER A 119 -27.06 -4.14 6.51
C SER A 119 -27.65 -4.11 7.93
N LYS A 120 -27.81 -2.91 8.51
CA LYS A 120 -28.34 -2.74 9.87
C LYS A 120 -29.86 -2.84 9.94
N CYS A 121 -30.57 -2.23 8.99
CA CYS A 121 -32.04 -2.18 8.98
C CYS A 121 -32.68 -3.00 7.87
N THR A 122 -31.87 -3.68 7.03
CA THR A 122 -32.32 -4.50 5.90
C THR A 122 -33.35 -3.80 5.01
N ALA A 123 -33.10 -2.52 4.71
CA ALA A 123 -33.97 -1.63 3.94
C ALA A 123 -35.33 -1.29 4.57
N THR A 124 -35.59 -1.66 5.83
CA THR A 124 -36.82 -1.28 6.56
C THR A 124 -36.76 0.14 7.15
N GLY A 125 -35.57 0.74 7.21
CA GLY A 125 -35.36 2.07 7.80
C GLY A 125 -35.42 2.10 9.33
N ARG A 126 -35.66 0.96 9.99
CA ARG A 126 -35.71 0.83 11.44
C ARG A 126 -34.84 -0.33 11.91
N ILE A 127 -34.30 -0.22 13.10
CA ILE A 127 -33.50 -1.28 13.72
C ILE A 127 -34.14 -1.75 15.02
N GLN A 128 -33.75 -2.92 15.51
CA GLN A 128 -34.21 -3.38 16.82
C GLN A 128 -33.85 -2.36 17.90
N CYS A 129 -34.83 -1.97 18.71
CA CYS A 129 -34.59 -1.07 19.83
C CYS A 129 -33.67 -1.76 20.84
N TRP A 130 -32.47 -1.23 21.03
CA TRP A 130 -31.47 -1.79 21.93
C TRP A 130 -31.87 -1.72 23.42
N VAL A 131 -32.81 -0.82 23.77
CA VAL A 131 -33.28 -0.65 25.16
C VAL A 131 -34.22 -1.78 25.58
N CYS A 132 -35.16 -2.18 24.71
CA CYS A 132 -36.12 -3.25 25.00
C CYS A 132 -35.80 -4.57 24.28
N ASN A 133 -34.74 -4.60 23.46
CA ASN A 133 -34.38 -5.71 22.58
C ASN A 133 -35.54 -6.18 21.69
N GLY A 134 -36.24 -5.25 21.05
CA GLY A 134 -37.34 -5.59 20.14
C GLY A 134 -38.68 -5.84 20.83
N ARG A 135 -38.73 -5.93 22.16
CA ARG A 135 -39.96 -6.31 22.89
C ARG A 135 -41.02 -5.21 22.96
N GLY A 136 -40.65 -3.95 22.85
CA GLY A 136 -41.56 -2.81 23.05
C GLY A 136 -41.82 -2.45 24.52
N PHE A 137 -41.44 -3.32 25.46
CA PHE A 137 -41.62 -3.12 26.91
C PHE A 137 -40.30 -3.35 27.66
N THR A 138 -40.14 -2.69 28.81
CA THR A 138 -38.99 -2.89 29.73
C THR A 138 -39.28 -4.04 30.70
N ILE A 139 -38.31 -4.42 31.53
CA ILE A 139 -38.41 -5.55 32.49
C ILE A 139 -39.61 -5.39 33.45
N GLY A 140 -40.08 -4.17 33.71
CA GLY A 140 -41.25 -3.90 34.54
C GLY A 140 -42.58 -3.78 33.79
N ASP A 141 -42.70 -4.36 32.58
CA ASP A 141 -43.88 -4.26 31.70
C ASP A 141 -44.33 -2.83 31.34
N GLN A 142 -43.45 -1.86 31.56
CA GLN A 142 -43.70 -0.48 31.14
C GLN A 142 -43.37 -0.32 29.66
N ARG A 143 -44.26 0.39 28.95
CA ARG A 143 -44.05 0.75 27.54
C ARG A 143 -42.69 1.41 27.38
N CYS A 144 -41.84 0.85 26.53
CA CYS A 144 -40.50 1.39 26.30
C CYS A 144 -40.61 2.79 25.70
N SER A 145 -40.09 3.79 26.41
CA SER A 145 -40.14 5.20 26.01
C SER A 145 -39.36 5.45 24.72
N ARG A 146 -38.23 4.75 24.52
CA ARG A 146 -37.34 4.92 23.37
C ARG A 146 -37.98 4.53 22.03
N CYS A 147 -38.72 3.42 21.98
CA CYS A 147 -39.40 2.95 20.77
C CYS A 147 -40.92 3.18 20.82
N SER A 148 -41.41 3.87 21.84
CA SER A 148 -42.84 4.07 22.11
C SER A 148 -43.66 2.79 21.98
N GLY A 149 -43.19 1.66 22.51
CA GLY A 149 -43.90 0.38 22.43
C GLY A 149 -43.72 -0.43 21.14
N ASN A 150 -43.11 0.12 20.09
CA ASN A 150 -43.04 -0.56 18.78
C ASN A 150 -41.87 -1.56 18.65
N GLY A 151 -40.98 -1.64 19.65
CA GLY A 151 -39.79 -2.51 19.60
C GLY A 151 -38.69 -2.07 18.62
N LEU A 152 -38.95 -1.06 17.79
CA LEU A 152 -38.05 -0.59 16.75
C LEU A 152 -37.56 0.84 17.01
N SER A 153 -36.32 1.14 16.63
CA SER A 153 -35.66 2.45 16.74
C SER A 153 -35.24 2.99 15.38
#